data_AF-A0A9W9RCY7-F1
#
_entry.id   AF-A0A9W9RCY7-F1
#
_cell.length_a   1.000
_cell.length_b   1.000
_cell.length_c   1.000
_cell.angle_alpha   90.00
_cell.angle_beta   90.00
_cell.angle_gamma   90.00
#
_symmetry.space_group_name_H-M   'P 1'
#
loop_
_entity.id
_entity.type
_entity.pdbx_description
1 polymer ?
#
loop_
_entity_poly.entity_id
_entity_poly.type
_entity_poly.pdbx_seq_one_letter_code
_entity_poly.pdbx_strand_id
1 'polypeptide(L)'
;MSEQLGLAATSAADGIQPPKTSLQPDEHFAINAEVEREEAMRVFWMIEMLDSIFSLGVSSQVSVPAVPRTTRLPCGDKLWESEDFFQQEPSHQNLQYSSGFSMCISLCTTELATVNRFQQTVRNSNEIAGGLEWQSGAQRLDERLTIWREEFVAAVFRLINTVFPGDSHAEMEPFIVLTNCLLNMWVQKPPILEATGRLI
;
A
#
# COMPACT_ATOMS: atom_id res chain seq x y z
N MET A 1 18.68 -74.20 33.52
CA MET A 1 18.53 -75.54 32.90
C MET A 1 18.65 -75.37 31.40
N SER A 2 19.64 -76.05 30.80
CA SER A 2 19.92 -76.43 29.39
C SER A 2 19.34 -75.61 28.23
N GLU A 3 20.16 -74.97 27.39
CA GLU A 3 20.88 -75.49 26.20
C GLU A 3 20.00 -75.56 24.93
N GLN A 4 20.37 -74.85 23.85
CA GLN A 4 20.95 -75.44 22.63
C GLN A 4 21.22 -74.41 21.51
N LEU A 5 22.32 -74.67 20.80
CA LEU A 5 22.87 -73.99 19.62
C LEU A 5 22.02 -74.17 18.35
N GLY A 6 22.23 -73.29 17.36
CA GLY A 6 21.97 -73.58 15.95
C GLY A 6 22.36 -72.44 14.99
N LEU A 7 23.54 -72.51 14.39
CA LEU A 7 23.98 -71.69 13.24
C LEU A 7 23.17 -72.01 11.96
N ALA A 8 22.91 -71.00 11.13
CA ALA A 8 23.16 -71.08 9.68
C ALA A 8 23.02 -69.68 9.02
N ALA A 9 24.08 -69.28 8.31
CA ALA A 9 24.09 -68.12 7.43
C ALA A 9 23.36 -68.43 6.12
N THR A 10 22.61 -67.47 5.57
CA THR A 10 22.57 -67.24 4.12
C THR A 10 22.36 -65.76 3.83
N SER A 11 23.14 -65.29 2.87
CA SER A 11 23.20 -63.94 2.33
C SER A 11 21.94 -63.56 1.56
N ALA A 12 21.48 -62.33 1.73
CA ALA A 12 21.10 -61.49 0.60
C ALA A 12 21.22 -60.04 1.05
N ALA A 13 22.18 -59.34 0.47
CA ALA A 13 22.20 -57.91 0.46
C ALA A 13 20.94 -57.45 -0.28
N ASP A 14 20.01 -56.83 0.44
CA ASP A 14 19.15 -55.83 -0.16
C ASP A 14 19.16 -54.64 0.78
N GLY A 15 19.88 -53.60 0.34
CA GLY A 15 19.94 -52.34 1.06
C GLY A 15 18.57 -51.69 0.99
N ILE A 16 17.72 -51.98 1.98
CA ILE A 16 16.53 -51.18 2.24
C ILE A 16 17.04 -49.83 2.73
N GLN A 17 17.24 -48.91 1.79
CA GLN A 17 17.28 -47.49 2.11
C GLN A 17 15.97 -47.15 2.84
N PRO A 18 16.02 -46.47 3.99
CA PRO A 18 14.80 -45.92 4.57
C PRO A 18 14.18 -44.97 3.53
N PRO A 19 12.84 -44.95 3.37
CA PRO A 19 12.22 -44.00 2.47
C PRO A 19 12.65 -42.61 2.92
N LYS A 20 13.35 -41.89 2.02
CA LYS A 20 13.52 -40.45 2.15
C LYS A 20 12.11 -39.88 2.10
N THR A 21 11.49 -39.71 3.26
CA THR A 21 10.42 -38.74 3.46
C THR A 21 11.03 -37.38 3.14
N SER A 22 10.94 -37.03 1.86
CA SER A 22 11.00 -35.66 1.42
C SER A 22 9.90 -34.94 2.19
N LEU A 23 10.24 -34.27 3.30
CA LEU A 23 9.43 -33.19 3.83
C LEU A 23 9.44 -32.12 2.74
N GLN A 24 8.51 -32.22 1.79
CA GLN A 24 8.02 -31.02 1.16
C GLN A 24 7.28 -30.26 2.26
N PRO A 25 7.65 -29.01 2.56
CA PRO A 25 6.77 -28.16 3.33
C PRO A 25 5.44 -28.16 2.61
N ASP A 26 4.35 -28.49 3.31
CA ASP A 26 3.01 -28.48 2.71
C ASP A 26 2.81 -27.13 2.02
N GLU A 27 2.71 -27.14 0.70
CA GLU A 27 2.53 -25.95 -0.13
C GLU A 27 1.29 -25.17 0.31
N HIS A 28 0.28 -25.87 0.83
CA HIS A 28 -0.90 -25.28 1.47
C HIS A 28 -0.59 -24.41 2.69
N PHE A 29 0.34 -24.80 3.56
CA PHE A 29 0.71 -23.98 4.71
C PHE A 29 1.50 -22.73 4.28
N ALA A 30 2.31 -22.83 3.22
CA ALA A 30 3.05 -21.70 2.68
C ALA A 30 2.13 -20.67 2.01
N ILE A 31 1.12 -21.13 1.24
CA ILE A 31 0.09 -20.26 0.64
C ILE A 31 -0.70 -19.53 1.73
N ASN A 32 -1.13 -20.23 2.78
CA ASN A 32 -1.87 -19.61 3.88
C ASN A 32 -1.06 -18.53 4.59
N ALA A 33 0.23 -18.76 4.84
CA ALA A 33 1.10 -17.77 5.48
C ALA A 33 1.30 -16.51 4.62
N GLU A 34 1.35 -16.66 3.31
CA GLU A 34 1.53 -15.55 2.37
C GLU A 34 0.24 -14.75 2.18
N VAL A 35 -0.92 -15.43 2.18
CA VAL A 35 -2.25 -14.81 2.28
C VAL A 35 -2.36 -13.98 3.55
N GLU A 36 -2.09 -14.57 4.72
CA GLU A 36 -2.12 -13.87 6.01
C GLU A 36 -1.18 -12.64 6.03
N ARG A 37 -0.01 -12.76 5.41
CA ARG A 37 0.97 -11.67 5.32
C ARG A 37 0.44 -10.50 4.49
N GLU A 38 -0.22 -10.78 3.38
CA GLU A 38 -0.80 -9.76 2.51
C GLU A 38 -2.07 -9.15 3.13
N GLU A 39 -2.91 -9.94 3.81
CA GLU A 39 -4.04 -9.42 4.59
C GLU A 39 -3.56 -8.45 5.67
N ALA A 40 -2.54 -8.83 6.44
CA ALA A 40 -1.95 -7.97 7.45
C ALA A 40 -1.40 -6.67 6.84
N MET A 41 -0.80 -6.74 5.65
CA MET A 41 -0.30 -5.58 4.92
C MET A 41 -1.44 -4.66 4.47
N ARG A 42 -2.52 -5.21 3.92
CA ARG A 42 -3.73 -4.46 3.51
C ARG A 42 -4.37 -3.78 4.71
N VAL A 43 -4.50 -4.48 5.85
CA VAL A 43 -5.01 -3.91 7.11
C VAL A 43 -4.14 -2.77 7.59
N PHE A 44 -2.81 -2.95 7.64
CA PHE A 44 -1.87 -1.91 8.01
C PHE A 44 -2.07 -0.65 7.16
N TRP A 45 -2.08 -0.79 5.83
CA TRP A 45 -2.24 0.35 4.94
C TRP A 45 -3.62 0.99 5.01
N MET A 46 -4.67 0.21 5.26
CA MET A 46 -6.01 0.75 5.49
C MET A 46 -6.04 1.63 6.73
N ILE A 47 -5.41 1.19 7.83
CA ILE A 47 -5.30 1.97 9.08
C ILE A 47 -4.55 3.28 8.80
N GLU A 48 -3.36 3.21 8.20
CA GLU A 48 -2.55 4.41 7.91
C GLU A 48 -3.27 5.38 6.97
N MET A 49 -3.97 4.85 5.96
CA MET A 49 -4.77 5.65 5.03
C MET A 49 -5.91 6.37 5.77
N LEU A 50 -6.66 5.66 6.62
CA LEU A 50 -7.77 6.22 7.39
C LEU A 50 -7.28 7.23 8.43
N ASP A 51 -6.19 6.96 9.13
CA ASP A 51 -5.58 7.90 10.08
C ASP A 51 -5.15 9.19 9.39
N SER A 52 -4.55 9.08 8.19
CA SER A 52 -4.18 10.25 7.41
C SER A 52 -5.39 11.01 6.88
N ILE A 53 -6.45 10.33 6.43
CA ILE A 53 -7.71 10.99 6.04
C ILE A 53 -8.36 11.67 7.26
N PHE A 54 -8.37 11.04 8.43
CA PHE A 54 -8.96 11.60 9.64
C PHE A 54 -8.21 12.85 10.10
N SER A 55 -6.89 12.90 9.92
CA SER A 55 -6.07 14.07 10.22
C SER A 55 -6.50 15.34 9.44
N LEU A 56 -7.24 15.20 8.33
CA LEU A 56 -7.78 16.31 7.55
C LEU A 56 -8.87 17.11 8.25
N GLY A 57 -9.55 16.46 9.21
CA GLY A 57 -10.65 17.06 9.96
C GLY A 57 -10.22 17.62 11.31
N VAL A 58 -9.05 17.24 11.82
CA VAL A 58 -8.66 17.49 13.20
C VAL A 58 -7.53 18.51 13.24
N SER A 59 -7.81 19.65 13.86
CA SER A 59 -6.82 20.72 14.03
C SER A 59 -5.74 20.41 15.06
N SER A 60 -5.66 19.18 15.59
CA SER A 60 -4.68 18.78 16.59
C SER A 60 -3.51 18.05 15.96
N GLN A 61 -2.36 18.07 16.64
CA GLN A 61 -1.12 17.44 16.23
C GLN A 61 -1.27 15.92 16.34
N VAL A 62 -1.98 15.30 15.39
CA VAL A 62 -1.92 13.86 15.22
C VAL A 62 -0.55 13.58 14.62
N SER A 63 0.35 13.06 15.43
CA SER A 63 1.62 12.52 14.96
C SER A 63 1.30 11.34 14.05
N VAL A 64 1.16 11.61 12.75
CA VAL A 64 1.08 10.56 11.75
C VAL A 64 2.42 9.82 11.82
N PRO A 65 2.44 8.54 12.24
CA PRO A 65 3.67 7.78 12.29
C PRO A 65 4.31 7.80 10.90
N ALA A 66 5.62 8.04 10.86
CA ALA A 66 6.33 8.01 9.59
C ALA A 66 6.30 6.57 9.08
N VAL A 67 5.55 6.32 8.01
CA VAL A 67 5.53 5.02 7.35
C VAL A 67 6.96 4.60 7.00
N PRO A 68 7.42 3.41 7.42
CA PRO A 68 8.76 2.94 7.10
C PRO A 68 8.97 2.93 5.58
N ARG A 69 10.08 3.50 5.11
CA ARG A 69 10.40 3.60 3.66
C ARG A 69 10.52 2.24 2.96
N THR A 70 10.59 1.15 3.72
CA THR A 70 10.71 -0.23 3.23
C THR A 70 9.38 -0.96 3.18
N THR A 71 8.27 -0.34 3.60
CA THR A 71 6.96 -1.01 3.58
C THR A 71 6.49 -1.15 2.14
N ARG A 72 6.29 -2.40 1.70
CA ARG A 72 5.78 -2.72 0.37
C ARG A 72 4.30 -2.33 0.28
N LEU A 73 3.85 -1.86 -0.88
CA LEU A 73 2.43 -1.66 -1.15
C LEU A 73 1.73 -3.01 -1.41
N PRO A 74 0.41 -3.11 -1.11
CA PRO A 74 -0.35 -4.31 -1.41
C PRO A 74 -0.30 -4.67 -2.90
N CYS A 75 -0.44 -5.96 -3.18
CA CYS A 75 -0.66 -6.45 -4.54
C CYS A 75 -2.02 -5.95 -5.08
N GLY A 76 -2.18 -5.96 -6.41
CA GLY A 76 -3.44 -5.55 -7.03
C GLY A 76 -4.58 -6.53 -6.75
N ASP A 77 -5.83 -6.08 -6.80
CA ASP A 77 -6.99 -6.91 -6.38
C ASP A 77 -7.18 -8.15 -7.25
N LYS A 78 -7.01 -8.05 -8.57
CA LYS A 78 -7.04 -9.22 -9.47
C LYS A 78 -5.93 -10.23 -9.18
N LEU A 79 -4.84 -9.75 -8.60
CA LEU A 79 -3.68 -10.56 -8.26
C LEU A 79 -3.89 -11.26 -6.93
N TRP A 80 -4.52 -10.57 -5.97
CA TRP A 80 -5.02 -11.12 -4.72
C TRP A 80 -6.11 -12.18 -4.92
N GLU A 81 -6.99 -11.98 -5.89
CA GLU A 81 -8.06 -12.93 -6.26
C GLU A 81 -7.54 -14.17 -7.01
N SER A 82 -6.28 -14.18 -7.45
CA SER A 82 -5.69 -15.27 -8.21
C SER A 82 -4.99 -16.28 -7.29
N GLU A 83 -5.43 -17.54 -7.33
CA GLU A 83 -4.77 -18.65 -6.60
C GLU A 83 -3.31 -18.88 -7.05
N ASP A 84 -2.96 -18.48 -8.28
CA ASP A 84 -1.63 -18.69 -8.87
C ASP A 84 -0.59 -17.64 -8.45
N PHE A 85 -1.01 -16.56 -7.80
CA PHE A 85 -0.13 -15.41 -7.58
C PHE A 85 1.03 -15.70 -6.61
N PHE A 86 0.78 -16.44 -5.53
CA PHE A 86 1.83 -16.75 -4.55
C PHE A 86 2.90 -17.71 -5.07
N GLN A 87 2.72 -18.24 -6.29
CA GLN A 87 3.69 -19.07 -6.98
C GLN A 87 4.58 -18.28 -7.97
N GLN A 88 4.23 -17.02 -8.28
CA GLN A 88 4.99 -16.19 -9.22
C GLN A 88 5.76 -15.07 -8.52
N GLU A 89 7.03 -14.90 -8.91
CA GLU A 89 7.84 -13.76 -8.47
C GLU A 89 7.22 -12.47 -9.03
N PRO A 90 6.93 -11.45 -8.20
CA PRO A 90 6.26 -10.25 -8.65
C PRO A 90 7.16 -9.50 -9.64
N SER A 91 6.80 -9.55 -10.92
CA SER A 91 7.46 -8.75 -11.95
C SER A 91 7.46 -7.27 -11.52
N HIS A 92 8.59 -6.60 -11.73
CA HIS A 92 8.89 -5.21 -11.37
C HIS A 92 8.00 -4.17 -12.09
N GLN A 93 6.68 -4.31 -12.02
CA GLN A 93 5.76 -3.26 -12.38
C GLN A 93 5.88 -2.14 -11.35
N ASN A 94 5.60 -0.89 -11.75
CA ASN A 94 5.61 0.27 -10.85
C ASN A 94 4.69 0.00 -9.64
N LEU A 95 5.25 -0.52 -8.56
CA LEU A 95 4.55 -0.95 -7.34
C LEU A 95 3.72 0.17 -6.74
N GLN A 96 4.07 1.42 -7.05
CA GLN A 96 3.36 2.62 -6.60
C GLN A 96 1.90 2.65 -7.07
N TYR A 97 1.60 2.09 -8.25
CA TYR A 97 0.28 2.20 -8.89
C TYR A 97 -0.22 0.85 -9.42
N SER A 98 -0.07 -0.21 -8.61
CA SER A 98 -0.53 -1.56 -8.90
C SER A 98 -2.05 -1.73 -8.83
N SER A 99 -2.76 -0.86 -8.10
CA SER A 99 -4.22 -0.85 -8.00
C SER A 99 -4.77 0.53 -7.62
N GLY A 100 -6.09 0.71 -7.71
CA GLY A 100 -6.76 1.88 -7.14
C GLY A 100 -6.46 2.03 -5.65
N PHE A 101 -6.41 0.92 -4.90
CA PHE A 101 -6.04 0.92 -3.49
C PHE A 101 -4.62 1.44 -3.26
N SER A 102 -3.62 0.99 -4.04
CA SER A 102 -2.23 1.46 -3.91
C SER A 102 -2.10 2.95 -4.25
N MET A 103 -2.84 3.44 -5.26
CA MET A 103 -2.92 4.86 -5.60
C MET A 103 -3.48 5.68 -4.42
N CYS A 104 -4.58 5.22 -3.82
CA CYS A 104 -5.21 5.88 -2.68
C CYS A 104 -4.26 5.92 -1.48
N ILE A 105 -3.57 4.81 -1.18
CA ILE A 105 -2.53 4.76 -0.14
C ILE A 105 -1.43 5.78 -0.43
N SER A 106 -0.92 5.84 -1.66
CA SER A 106 0.15 6.78 -2.04
C SER A 106 -0.27 8.23 -1.80
N LEU A 107 -1.49 8.60 -2.21
CA LEU A 107 -2.05 9.93 -1.94
C LEU A 107 -2.12 10.20 -0.43
N CYS A 108 -2.74 9.29 0.32
CA CYS A 108 -3.04 9.49 1.74
C CYS A 108 -1.79 9.46 2.61
N THR A 109 -0.76 8.70 2.29
CA THR A 109 0.39 8.53 3.19
C THR A 109 1.58 9.41 2.79
N THR A 110 1.69 9.78 1.50
CA THR A 110 2.83 10.55 1.00
C THR A 110 2.48 12.01 0.75
N GLU A 111 1.44 12.25 -0.06
CA GLU A 111 1.08 13.62 -0.44
C GLU A 111 0.44 14.37 0.72
N LEU A 112 -0.45 13.71 1.47
CA LEU A 112 -1.04 14.32 2.66
C LEU A 112 -0.08 14.64 3.76
N ALA A 113 0.88 13.76 4.02
CA ALA A 113 1.89 14.03 5.03
C ALA A 113 2.63 15.34 4.71
N THR A 114 2.82 15.64 3.42
CA THR A 114 3.42 16.89 2.95
C THR A 114 2.51 18.09 3.15
N VAL A 115 1.22 17.97 2.78
CA VAL A 115 0.20 19.02 3.00
C VAL A 115 0.04 19.34 4.48
N ASN A 116 -0.12 18.31 5.31
CA ASN A 116 -0.27 18.44 6.75
C ASN A 116 0.95 19.09 7.39
N ARG A 117 2.17 18.70 6.98
CA ARG A 117 3.41 19.33 7.47
C ARG A 117 3.46 20.80 7.11
N PHE A 118 3.12 21.16 5.86
CA PHE A 118 3.06 22.55 5.44
C PHE A 118 2.07 23.35 6.30
N GLN A 119 0.87 22.83 6.52
CA GLN A 119 -0.14 23.47 7.38
C GLN A 119 0.34 23.63 8.83
N GLN A 120 1.03 22.64 9.38
CA GLN A 120 1.60 22.72 10.73
C GLN A 120 2.68 23.80 10.83
N THR A 121 3.49 24.01 9.79
CA THR A 121 4.49 25.10 9.76
C THR A 121 3.83 26.46 9.94
N VAL A 122 2.70 26.71 9.25
CA VAL A 122 1.91 27.96 9.39
C VAL A 122 1.37 28.15 10.80
N ARG A 123 1.08 27.07 11.50
CA ARG A 123 0.52 27.13 12.85
C ARG A 123 1.57 27.38 13.92
N ASN A 124 2.75 26.78 13.76
CA ASN A 124 3.82 26.84 14.75
C ASN A 124 4.62 28.14 14.63
N SER A 125 4.86 28.61 13.41
CA SER A 125 5.29 29.98 13.19
C SER A 125 4.06 30.86 13.35
N ASN A 126 3.97 31.67 14.41
CA ASN A 126 3.03 32.82 14.48
C ASN A 126 3.29 33.87 13.37
N GLU A 127 4.01 33.50 12.31
CA GLU A 127 4.25 34.29 11.12
C GLU A 127 2.93 34.47 10.38
N ILE A 128 2.70 35.72 9.98
CA ILE A 128 1.53 36.12 9.23
C ILE A 128 1.48 35.25 7.97
N ALA A 129 0.45 34.40 7.85
CA ALA A 129 0.11 33.73 6.61
C ALA A 129 0.11 34.79 5.48
N GLY A 130 1.04 34.66 4.53
CA GLY A 130 1.24 35.66 3.48
C GLY A 130 2.66 36.19 3.29
N GLY A 131 3.65 35.78 4.10
CA GLY A 131 5.06 36.05 3.82
C GLY A 131 5.57 35.39 2.52
N LEU A 132 6.63 35.92 1.92
CA LEU A 132 7.16 35.45 0.62
C LEU A 132 7.56 33.96 0.65
N GLU A 133 8.15 33.50 1.75
CA GLU A 133 8.52 32.08 1.93
C GLU A 133 7.30 31.17 2.01
N TRP A 134 6.24 31.63 2.68
CA TRP A 134 4.97 30.91 2.75
C TRP A 134 4.31 30.81 1.37
N GLN A 135 4.28 31.91 0.60
CA GLN A 135 3.74 31.92 -0.76
C GLN A 135 4.51 30.97 -1.68
N SER A 136 5.85 30.99 -1.62
CA SER A 136 6.68 30.06 -2.38
C SER A 136 6.49 28.61 -1.92
N GLY A 137 6.29 28.36 -0.63
CA GLY A 137 5.95 27.05 -0.09
C GLY A 137 4.59 26.54 -0.60
N ALA A 138 3.57 27.40 -0.58
CA ALA A 138 2.24 27.10 -1.09
C ALA A 138 2.28 26.80 -2.60
N GLN A 139 3.00 27.60 -3.39
CA GLN A 139 3.17 27.37 -4.82
C GLN A 139 3.84 26.02 -5.10
N ARG A 140 4.93 25.68 -4.39
CA ARG A 140 5.61 24.38 -4.56
C ARG A 140 4.70 23.21 -4.20
N LEU A 141 3.84 23.37 -3.19
CA LEU A 141 2.87 22.34 -2.82
C LEU A 141 1.81 22.16 -3.91
N ASP A 142 1.30 23.26 -4.47
CA ASP A 142 0.33 23.25 -5.56
C ASP A 142 0.90 22.62 -6.83
N GLU A 143 2.12 22.98 -7.23
CA GLU A 143 2.84 22.37 -8.36
C GLU A 143 3.01 20.86 -8.15
N ARG A 144 3.42 20.44 -6.95
CA ARG A 144 3.58 19.02 -6.61
C ARG A 144 2.26 18.25 -6.71
N LEU A 145 1.17 18.79 -6.15
CA LEU A 145 -0.15 18.14 -6.20
C LEU A 145 -0.71 18.12 -7.63
N THR A 146 -0.40 19.13 -8.44
CA THR A 146 -0.78 19.17 -9.86
C THR A 146 -0.07 18.08 -10.63
N ILE A 147 1.25 17.93 -10.47
CA ILE A 147 2.03 16.85 -11.09
C ILE A 147 1.50 15.49 -10.64
N TRP A 148 1.28 15.31 -9.34
CA TRP A 148 0.75 14.04 -8.82
C TRP A 148 -0.62 13.70 -9.40
N ARG A 149 -1.50 14.70 -9.60
CA ARG A 149 -2.82 14.50 -10.23
C ARG A 149 -2.68 14.04 -11.68
N GLU A 150 -1.76 14.62 -12.44
CA GLU A 150 -1.48 14.19 -13.83
C GLU A 150 -0.94 12.76 -13.87
N GLU A 151 -0.01 12.43 -12.97
CA GLU A 151 0.52 11.07 -12.82
C GLU A 151 -0.57 10.07 -12.44
N PHE A 152 -1.45 10.43 -11.50
CA PHE A 152 -2.60 9.62 -11.10
C PHE A 152 -3.55 9.35 -12.27
N VAL A 153 -3.92 10.37 -13.05
CA VAL A 153 -4.78 10.19 -14.24
C VAL A 153 -4.11 9.25 -15.24
N ALA A 154 -2.81 9.43 -15.51
CA ALA A 154 -2.06 8.55 -16.40
C ALA A 154 -1.95 7.12 -15.86
N ALA A 155 -1.87 6.95 -14.54
CA ALA A 155 -1.81 5.64 -13.90
C ALA A 155 -3.17 4.94 -13.89
N VAL A 156 -4.27 5.66 -13.62
CA VAL A 156 -5.65 5.17 -13.74
C VAL A 156 -5.94 4.73 -15.17
N PHE A 157 -5.57 5.55 -16.16
CA PHE A 157 -5.78 5.17 -17.57
C PHE A 157 -5.04 3.89 -17.94
N ARG A 158 -3.80 3.72 -17.47
CA ARG A 158 -3.03 2.48 -17.65
C ARG A 158 -3.74 1.31 -16.97
N LEU A 159 -4.10 1.48 -15.69
CA LEU A 159 -4.77 0.47 -14.88
C LEU A 159 -6.06 -0.01 -15.55
N ILE A 160 -6.95 0.91 -15.96
CA ILE A 160 -8.22 0.59 -16.63
C ILE A 160 -7.97 -0.23 -17.90
N ASN A 161 -7.04 0.21 -18.75
CA ASN A 161 -6.78 -0.48 -20.01
C ASN A 161 -6.13 -1.87 -19.83
N THR A 162 -5.34 -2.07 -18.76
CA THR A 162 -4.67 -3.35 -18.50
C THR A 162 -5.53 -4.32 -17.70
N VAL A 163 -6.25 -3.81 -16.70
CA VAL A 163 -6.94 -4.60 -15.70
C VAL A 163 -8.41 -4.72 -16.03
N PHE A 164 -9.04 -3.70 -16.60
CA PHE A 164 -10.49 -3.68 -16.88
C PHE A 164 -10.80 -3.51 -18.37
N PRO A 165 -10.25 -4.37 -19.27
CA PRO A 165 -10.48 -4.21 -20.70
C PRO A 165 -11.97 -4.41 -21.02
N GLY A 166 -12.61 -3.35 -21.53
CA GLY A 166 -14.01 -3.37 -21.94
C GLY A 166 -15.03 -3.08 -20.83
N ASP A 167 -14.59 -2.76 -19.61
CA ASP A 167 -15.46 -2.23 -18.58
C ASP A 167 -15.66 -0.72 -18.79
N SER A 168 -16.89 -0.31 -19.09
CA SER A 168 -17.24 1.08 -19.32
C SER A 168 -17.34 1.92 -18.05
N HIS A 169 -17.17 1.31 -16.87
CA HIS A 169 -17.29 1.95 -15.57
C HIS A 169 -16.06 1.70 -14.68
N ALA A 170 -14.93 1.31 -15.26
CA ALA A 170 -13.71 1.05 -14.50
C ALA A 170 -13.20 2.30 -13.74
N GLU A 171 -13.54 3.50 -14.20
CA GLU A 171 -13.29 4.76 -13.50
C GLU A 171 -14.09 4.92 -12.19
N MET A 172 -15.14 4.12 -12.02
CA MET A 172 -16.00 4.10 -10.83
C MET A 172 -15.52 3.11 -9.77
N GLU A 173 -14.34 2.51 -9.93
CA GLU A 173 -13.72 1.68 -8.89
C GLU A 173 -13.63 2.46 -7.57
N PRO A 174 -14.06 1.87 -6.43
CA PRO A 174 -14.16 2.58 -5.15
C PRO A 174 -12.94 3.41 -4.74
N PHE A 175 -11.72 2.89 -4.88
CA PHE A 175 -10.52 3.62 -4.50
C PHE A 175 -10.12 4.68 -5.51
N ILE A 176 -10.40 4.50 -6.80
CA ILE A 176 -10.27 5.56 -7.82
C ILE A 176 -11.21 6.73 -7.49
N VAL A 177 -12.47 6.44 -7.18
CA VAL A 177 -13.46 7.45 -6.79
C VAL A 177 -13.04 8.14 -5.50
N LEU A 178 -12.66 7.37 -4.47
CA LEU A 178 -12.20 7.92 -3.19
C LEU A 178 -11.00 8.84 -3.36
N THR A 179 -10.01 8.43 -4.16
CA THR A 179 -8.81 9.25 -4.45
C THR A 179 -9.21 10.59 -5.08
N ASN A 180 -10.12 10.58 -6.06
CA ASN A 180 -10.65 11.80 -6.67
C ASN A 180 -11.41 12.68 -5.67
N CYS A 181 -12.24 12.09 -4.81
CA CYS A 181 -12.95 12.82 -3.76
C CYS A 181 -11.98 13.51 -2.79
N LEU A 182 -10.96 12.79 -2.33
CA LEU A 182 -9.93 13.31 -1.42
C LEU A 182 -9.15 14.48 -2.06
N LEU A 183 -8.69 14.29 -3.30
CA LEU A 183 -8.02 15.35 -4.07
C LEU A 183 -8.89 16.61 -4.18
N ASN A 184 -10.19 16.46 -4.48
CA ASN A 184 -11.09 17.60 -4.65
C ASN A 184 -11.40 18.29 -3.32
N MET A 185 -11.55 17.55 -2.22
CA MET A 185 -11.70 18.13 -0.89
C MET A 185 -10.51 18.99 -0.49
N TRP A 186 -9.28 18.66 -0.93
CA TRP A 186 -8.09 19.42 -0.51
C TRP A 186 -7.82 20.62 -1.40
N VAL A 187 -8.12 20.53 -2.69
CA VAL A 187 -8.09 21.71 -3.58
C VAL A 187 -9.13 22.74 -3.16
N GLN A 188 -10.29 22.31 -2.63
CA GLN A 188 -11.31 23.23 -2.09
C GLN A 188 -11.03 23.73 -0.66
N LYS A 189 -10.13 23.07 0.08
CA LYS A 189 -9.76 23.48 1.44
C LYS A 189 -8.29 23.91 1.51
N PRO A 190 -7.87 24.93 0.76
CA PRO A 190 -6.69 25.63 1.17
C PRO A 190 -7.05 26.43 2.44
N PRO A 191 -6.18 26.52 3.46
CA PRO A 191 -6.32 27.53 4.51
C PRO A 191 -6.15 28.98 3.98
N ILE A 192 -6.23 29.18 2.66
CA ILE A 192 -5.98 30.43 1.95
C ILE A 192 -7.13 31.44 2.15
N LEU A 193 -8.33 31.01 2.56
CA LEU A 193 -9.49 31.92 2.68
C LEU A 193 -10.01 32.16 4.11
N GLU A 194 -9.79 31.25 5.06
CA GLU A 194 -10.21 31.51 6.45
C GLU A 194 -9.19 32.32 7.25
N ALA A 195 -7.90 32.26 6.90
CA ALA A 195 -6.87 33.03 7.61
C ALA A 195 -6.82 34.52 7.21
N THR A 196 -7.42 34.92 6.09
CA THR A 196 -7.31 36.29 5.58
C THR A 196 -8.45 37.22 5.97
N GLY A 197 -9.58 36.73 6.50
CA GLY A 197 -10.65 37.61 7.02
C GLY A 197 -11.03 38.77 6.10
N ARG A 198 -10.84 38.61 4.77
CA ARG A 198 -11.15 39.61 3.77
C ARG A 198 -12.34 39.11 2.96
N LEU A 199 -13.49 39.60 3.39
CA LEU A 199 -14.67 39.80 2.56
C LEU A 199 -14.23 40.32 1.18
N ILE A 200 -14.70 39.63 0.13
CA ILE A 200 -15.13 40.31 -1.09
C ILE A 200 -16.65 40.26 -1.07
#